data_AF-A0A1V3PQM2-F1
#
_entry.id   AF-A0A1V3PQM2-F1
#
_cell.length_a   1.000
_cell.length_b   1.000
_cell.length_c   1.000
_cell.angle_alpha   90.00
_cell.angle_beta   90.00
_cell.angle_gamma   90.00
#
_symmetry.space_group_name_H-M   'P 1'
#
loop_
_entity.id
_entity.type
_entity.pdbx_description
1 polymer ?
#
loop_
_entity_poly.entity_id
_entity_poly.type
_entity_poly.pdbx_seq_one_letter_code
_entity_poly.pdbx_strand_id
1 'polypeptide(L)'
;MQPCSPILANGQRIGPADVAAAAAKGRRFLELACEEHGHLAITPEYYFPWSALKEAITDGVTPPLDALWVIGSESTTQDELERFKQEIAEHCLVLHEPWENLAQDRTLLDPVTLLFHTKKQDQTLQLVALIQFKTYPSRDDFFFEESLLRKGTQIYKFAGTSGHLFAATIICSDALDIEPVLGQLNYQSTLIHIQLNPSPTHRLYRQYRTKTFQTDADATNCHIVCLNWAHLVEEVDAEGGKPKPWNNISASTWYCPKNKCSSADQIVRPNHNLGLYYTYMEERRHALRFHNEEAVFKLLVPKLICVAAAQMANHNGPIMVGRYTWNTGTKSWMSEENPPKDGFNEYLVNHQNAKIALAGVLGANDPLAVERVLALSAGKISASETWHSLENIDSCILEQDEVVRRISVVQDDQGDNFRHLRISVISEIHYLLKNHPEWPKQVAGVDANSTVQWSMQDRNFNVRTVDEKPTLIVYLDDTHTPKQITNRADKLYELLRKAGSRHQKRLCIVRREHGQIQFVQIEALTRIDEANLEMTDIAAIHPLDDPEPDHG
;
A
#
# COMPACT_ATOMS: atom_id res chain seq x y z
N MET A 1 -7.73 -1.87 -12.79
CA MET A 1 -8.26 -0.53 -13.07
C MET A 1 -9.10 -0.08 -11.89
N GLN A 2 -8.92 1.14 -11.43
CA GLN A 2 -9.74 1.79 -10.42
C GLN A 2 -10.60 2.87 -11.09
N PRO A 3 -11.92 2.68 -11.24
CA PRO A 3 -12.82 3.65 -11.86
C PRO A 3 -13.21 4.79 -10.92
N CYS A 4 -13.56 5.93 -11.51
CA CYS A 4 -14.34 6.98 -10.84
C CYS A 4 -15.54 7.37 -11.71
N SER A 5 -16.73 7.20 -11.15
CA SER A 5 -17.98 7.76 -11.64
C SER A 5 -19.03 7.65 -10.53
N PRO A 6 -20.11 8.44 -10.60
CA PRO A 6 -21.28 8.15 -9.80
C PRO A 6 -21.79 6.73 -10.07
N ILE A 7 -22.29 6.08 -9.03
CA ILE A 7 -22.95 4.77 -9.10
C ILE A 7 -24.46 4.96 -9.05
N LEU A 8 -25.19 4.18 -9.83
CA LEU A 8 -26.63 4.01 -9.69
C LEU A 8 -26.87 2.75 -8.85
N ALA A 9 -27.66 2.87 -7.79
CA ALA A 9 -28.12 1.74 -6.99
C ALA A 9 -29.64 1.83 -6.80
N ASN A 10 -30.40 0.99 -7.52
CA ASN A 10 -31.85 0.89 -7.39
C ASN A 10 -32.35 -0.55 -7.59
N GLY A 11 -33.65 -0.78 -7.40
CA GLY A 11 -34.23 -2.14 -7.45
C GLY A 11 -34.06 -2.88 -8.78
N GLN A 12 -33.55 -2.22 -9.83
CA GLN A 12 -33.34 -2.79 -11.15
C GLN A 12 -31.86 -3.01 -11.49
N ARG A 13 -30.95 -2.16 -11.01
CA ARG A 13 -29.51 -2.32 -11.24
C ARG A 13 -28.64 -1.63 -10.20
N ILE A 14 -27.45 -2.18 -10.02
CA ILE A 14 -26.31 -1.60 -9.33
C ILE A 14 -25.15 -1.55 -10.33
N GLY A 15 -24.63 -0.35 -10.58
CA GLY A 15 -23.51 -0.16 -11.49
C GLY A 15 -23.19 1.31 -11.77
N PRO A 16 -22.40 1.62 -12.81
CA PRO A 16 -22.12 3.00 -13.19
C PRO A 16 -23.41 3.74 -13.58
N ALA A 17 -23.56 4.98 -13.10
CA ALA A 17 -24.67 5.83 -13.52
C ALA A 17 -24.58 6.18 -15.02
N ASP A 18 -23.38 6.54 -15.50
CA ASP A 18 -23.08 6.74 -16.91
C ASP A 18 -22.48 5.47 -17.52
N VAL A 19 -23.37 4.60 -18.01
CA VAL A 19 -23.00 3.31 -18.62
C VAL A 19 -22.16 3.50 -19.87
N ALA A 20 -22.42 4.54 -20.67
CA ALA A 20 -21.69 4.77 -21.92
C ALA A 20 -20.23 5.19 -21.66
N ALA A 21 -20.01 6.08 -20.69
CA ALA A 21 -18.66 6.45 -20.27
C ALA A 21 -17.90 5.27 -19.66
N ALA A 22 -18.56 4.48 -18.79
CA ALA A 22 -17.98 3.28 -18.20
C ALA A 22 -17.65 2.23 -19.27
N ALA A 23 -18.51 2.04 -20.27
CA ALA A 23 -18.28 1.13 -21.38
C ALA A 23 -17.05 1.55 -22.20
N ALA A 24 -16.93 2.84 -22.53
CA ALA A 24 -15.76 3.36 -23.24
C ALA A 24 -14.46 3.18 -22.44
N LYS A 25 -14.47 3.52 -21.15
CA LYS A 25 -13.32 3.35 -20.24
C LYS A 25 -12.93 1.88 -20.08
N GLY A 26 -13.91 1.01 -19.82
CA GLY A 26 -13.74 -0.42 -19.64
C GLY A 26 -13.18 -1.10 -20.90
N ARG A 27 -13.74 -0.79 -22.06
CA ARG A 27 -13.24 -1.30 -23.35
C ARG A 27 -11.79 -0.89 -23.59
N ARG A 28 -11.47 0.40 -23.43
CA ARG A 28 -10.08 0.90 -23.58
C ARG A 28 -9.13 0.29 -22.56
N PHE A 29 -9.60 -0.08 -21.38
CA PHE A 29 -8.80 -0.81 -20.40
C PHE A 29 -8.47 -2.22 -20.88
N LEU A 30 -9.42 -2.96 -21.47
CA LEU A 30 -9.15 -4.29 -22.02
C LEU A 30 -8.22 -4.24 -23.23
N GLU A 31 -8.39 -3.26 -24.11
CA GLU A 31 -7.49 -3.02 -25.24
C GLU A 31 -6.06 -2.72 -24.74
N LEU A 32 -5.91 -1.84 -23.74
CA LEU A 32 -4.63 -1.58 -23.09
C LEU A 32 -4.05 -2.85 -22.44
N ALA A 33 -4.88 -3.69 -21.82
CA ALA A 33 -4.43 -4.97 -21.25
C ALA A 33 -3.91 -5.94 -22.33
N CYS A 34 -4.51 -5.96 -23.53
CA CYS A 34 -3.98 -6.72 -24.67
C CYS A 34 -2.64 -6.16 -25.15
N GLU A 35 -2.58 -4.84 -25.38
CA GLU A 35 -1.37 -4.13 -25.86
C GLU A 35 -0.18 -4.33 -24.91
N GLU A 36 -0.45 -4.33 -23.61
CA GLU A 36 0.56 -4.46 -22.56
C GLU A 36 0.80 -5.91 -22.13
N HIS A 37 0.20 -6.89 -22.81
CA HIS A 37 0.29 -8.33 -22.53
C HIS A 37 -0.02 -8.67 -21.06
N GLY A 38 -1.11 -8.10 -20.53
CA GLY A 38 -1.54 -8.30 -19.16
C GLY A 38 -1.96 -9.75 -18.88
N HIS A 39 -1.15 -10.44 -18.06
CA HIS A 39 -1.48 -11.78 -17.54
C HIS A 39 -2.63 -11.78 -16.54
N LEU A 40 -2.83 -10.63 -15.88
CA LEU A 40 -3.92 -10.39 -14.95
C LEU A 40 -4.47 -8.98 -15.19
N ALA A 41 -5.76 -8.89 -15.51
CA ALA A 41 -6.49 -7.62 -15.64
C ALA A 41 -7.66 -7.65 -14.65
N ILE A 42 -7.80 -6.61 -13.82
CA ILE A 42 -8.79 -6.61 -12.72
C ILE A 42 -9.63 -5.34 -12.77
N THR A 43 -10.95 -5.46 -12.65
CA THR A 43 -11.88 -4.34 -12.38
C THR A 43 -12.67 -4.61 -11.10
N PRO A 44 -13.09 -3.56 -10.35
CA PRO A 44 -13.81 -3.75 -9.10
C PRO A 44 -15.24 -4.22 -9.32
N GLU A 45 -15.88 -4.63 -8.22
CA GLU A 45 -17.30 -4.99 -8.11
C GLU A 45 -18.21 -3.91 -8.72
N TYR A 46 -19.33 -4.33 -9.34
CA TYR A 46 -20.35 -3.46 -9.93
C TYR A 46 -19.86 -2.44 -10.96
N TYR A 47 -18.71 -2.64 -11.60
CA TYR A 47 -18.18 -1.63 -12.54
C TYR A 47 -18.46 -1.94 -14.02
N PHE A 48 -18.04 -3.11 -14.51
CA PHE A 48 -17.86 -3.30 -15.94
C PHE A 48 -19.19 -3.55 -16.67
N PRO A 49 -19.57 -2.74 -17.67
CA PRO A 49 -20.83 -2.95 -18.37
C PRO A 49 -20.85 -4.21 -19.24
N TRP A 50 -21.95 -4.94 -19.23
CA TRP A 50 -22.13 -6.17 -20.02
C TRP A 50 -22.05 -5.93 -21.53
N SER A 51 -22.55 -4.78 -21.99
CA SER A 51 -22.47 -4.35 -23.38
C SER A 51 -21.02 -4.21 -23.86
N ALA A 52 -20.18 -3.56 -23.05
CA ALA A 52 -18.76 -3.39 -23.34
C ALA A 52 -18.02 -4.73 -23.36
N LEU A 53 -18.36 -5.65 -22.45
CA LEU A 53 -17.75 -6.98 -22.40
C LEU A 53 -18.11 -7.80 -23.63
N LYS A 54 -19.39 -7.79 -24.02
CA LYS A 54 -19.87 -8.42 -25.25
C LYS A 54 -19.12 -7.91 -26.46
N GLU A 55 -19.06 -6.59 -26.64
CA GLU A 55 -18.36 -5.99 -27.77
C GLU A 55 -16.88 -6.35 -27.80
N ALA A 56 -16.20 -6.30 -26.65
CA ALA A 56 -14.79 -6.69 -26.54
C ALA A 56 -14.58 -8.16 -26.97
N ILE A 57 -15.43 -9.08 -26.51
CA ILE A 57 -15.37 -10.50 -26.88
C ILE A 57 -15.61 -10.70 -28.38
N THR A 58 -16.65 -10.07 -28.94
CA THR A 58 -16.98 -10.17 -30.38
C THR A 58 -15.86 -9.61 -31.26
N ASP A 59 -15.21 -8.53 -30.82
CA ASP A 59 -14.09 -7.89 -31.53
C ASP A 59 -12.74 -8.58 -31.30
N GLY A 60 -12.71 -9.66 -30.52
CA GLY A 60 -11.49 -10.42 -30.25
C GLY A 60 -10.53 -9.79 -29.23
N VAL A 61 -10.96 -8.76 -28.50
CA VAL A 61 -10.23 -8.17 -27.36
C VAL A 61 -10.36 -9.12 -26.17
N THR A 62 -9.39 -10.04 -26.08
CA THR A 62 -9.43 -11.18 -25.16
C THR A 62 -8.09 -11.33 -24.43
N PRO A 63 -8.06 -12.01 -23.26
CA PRO A 63 -6.82 -12.31 -22.57
C PRO A 63 -5.83 -13.06 -23.48
N PRO A 64 -4.52 -12.86 -23.32
CA PRO A 64 -3.55 -13.75 -23.94
C PRO A 64 -3.66 -15.17 -23.37
N LEU A 65 -2.98 -16.13 -24.00
CA LEU A 65 -2.86 -17.49 -23.45
C LEU A 65 -2.24 -17.45 -22.04
N ASP A 66 -2.71 -18.36 -21.18
CA ASP A 66 -2.29 -18.49 -19.78
C ASP A 66 -2.57 -17.26 -18.89
N ALA A 67 -3.36 -16.29 -19.36
CA ALA A 67 -3.82 -15.15 -18.59
C ALA A 67 -5.23 -15.34 -18.01
N LEU A 68 -5.51 -14.61 -16.93
CA LEU A 68 -6.82 -14.54 -16.29
C LEU A 68 -7.25 -13.08 -16.19
N TRP A 69 -8.38 -12.72 -16.77
CA TRP A 69 -9.00 -11.43 -16.56
C TRP A 69 -10.16 -11.57 -15.56
N VAL A 70 -10.15 -10.73 -14.53
CA VAL A 70 -11.11 -10.72 -13.42
C VAL A 70 -11.94 -9.45 -13.52
N ILE A 71 -13.11 -9.57 -14.13
CA ILE A 71 -13.94 -8.43 -14.54
C ILE A 71 -15.15 -8.33 -13.61
N GLY A 72 -15.04 -7.51 -12.55
CA GLY A 72 -16.18 -7.17 -11.71
C GLY A 72 -17.22 -6.42 -12.55
N SER A 73 -18.35 -7.07 -12.79
CA SER A 73 -19.36 -6.64 -13.76
C SER A 73 -20.49 -5.92 -13.05
N GLU A 74 -21.25 -5.11 -13.77
CA GLU A 74 -22.50 -4.53 -13.22
C GLU A 74 -23.49 -5.64 -12.83
N SER A 75 -24.42 -5.32 -11.92
CA SER A 75 -25.45 -6.28 -11.51
C SER A 75 -26.25 -6.78 -12.71
N THR A 76 -26.76 -8.00 -12.66
CA THR A 76 -27.57 -8.57 -13.74
C THR A 76 -28.74 -9.38 -13.22
N THR A 77 -29.66 -9.75 -14.10
CA THR A 77 -30.70 -10.75 -13.86
C THR A 77 -30.41 -12.05 -14.60
N GLN A 78 -31.13 -13.12 -14.24
CA GLN A 78 -31.03 -14.40 -14.95
C GLN A 78 -31.33 -14.27 -16.46
N ASP A 79 -32.37 -13.52 -16.82
CA ASP A 79 -32.78 -13.36 -18.22
C ASP A 79 -31.76 -12.56 -19.04
N GLU A 80 -31.16 -11.54 -18.44
CA GLU A 80 -30.10 -10.75 -19.08
C GLU A 80 -28.82 -11.57 -19.27
N LEU A 81 -28.43 -12.39 -18.29
CA LEU A 81 -27.26 -13.25 -18.41
C LEU A 81 -27.46 -14.35 -19.47
N GLU A 82 -28.65 -14.96 -19.55
CA GLU A 82 -28.97 -15.93 -20.60
C GLU A 82 -28.98 -15.29 -21.98
N ARG A 83 -29.47 -14.05 -22.11
CA ARG A 83 -29.37 -13.27 -23.35
C ARG A 83 -27.91 -13.01 -23.72
N PHE A 84 -27.10 -12.52 -22.80
CA PHE A 84 -25.67 -12.28 -23.02
C PHE A 84 -24.97 -13.55 -23.52
N LYS A 85 -25.21 -14.69 -22.86
CA LYS A 85 -24.68 -16.00 -23.24
C LYS A 85 -25.07 -16.43 -24.66
N GLN A 86 -26.33 -16.21 -25.06
CA GLN A 86 -26.78 -16.50 -26.43
C GLN A 86 -26.11 -15.59 -27.46
N GLU A 87 -26.01 -14.30 -27.15
CA GLU A 87 -25.45 -13.29 -28.07
C GLU A 87 -23.95 -13.49 -28.36
N ILE A 88 -23.19 -14.12 -27.47
CA ILE A 88 -21.75 -14.37 -27.65
C ILE A 88 -21.37 -15.84 -27.88
N ALA A 89 -22.36 -16.73 -28.04
CA ALA A 89 -22.15 -18.18 -28.07
C ALA A 89 -21.16 -18.67 -29.16
N GLU A 90 -21.05 -17.93 -30.27
CA GLU A 90 -20.09 -18.23 -31.35
C GLU A 90 -18.64 -17.87 -30.98
N HIS A 91 -18.44 -16.96 -30.04
CA HIS A 91 -17.13 -16.41 -29.67
C HIS A 91 -16.62 -16.91 -28.32
N CYS A 92 -17.51 -17.19 -27.37
CA CYS A 92 -17.16 -17.48 -25.98
C CYS A 92 -18.09 -18.50 -25.36
N LEU A 93 -17.52 -19.46 -24.62
CA LEU A 93 -18.30 -20.34 -23.76
C LEU A 93 -18.57 -19.64 -22.42
N VAL A 94 -19.84 -19.41 -22.08
CA VAL A 94 -20.23 -18.85 -20.78
C VAL A 94 -20.62 -19.98 -19.84
N LEU A 95 -19.98 -20.03 -18.67
CA LEU A 95 -20.23 -21.00 -17.60
C LEU A 95 -20.62 -20.26 -16.33
N HIS A 96 -21.56 -20.82 -15.57
CA HIS A 96 -21.94 -20.37 -14.24
C HIS A 96 -22.50 -21.57 -13.46
N GLU A 97 -22.72 -21.42 -12.17
CA GLU A 97 -23.39 -22.46 -11.38
C GLU A 97 -24.83 -22.71 -11.86
N PRO A 98 -25.35 -23.95 -11.79
CA PRO A 98 -26.69 -24.26 -12.27
C PRO A 98 -27.78 -23.45 -11.55
N TRP A 99 -28.76 -22.93 -12.30
CA TRP A 99 -29.82 -22.08 -11.76
C TRP A 99 -30.66 -22.76 -10.67
N GLU A 100 -30.81 -24.08 -10.77
CA GLU A 100 -31.51 -24.92 -9.80
C GLU A 100 -30.83 -24.98 -8.42
N ASN A 101 -29.53 -24.66 -8.35
CA ASN A 101 -28.79 -24.60 -7.09
C ASN A 101 -28.92 -23.24 -6.39
N LEU A 102 -29.43 -22.23 -7.10
CA LEU A 102 -29.59 -20.88 -6.58
C LEU A 102 -31.01 -20.64 -6.08
N ALA A 103 -31.15 -20.14 -4.86
CA ALA A 103 -32.45 -19.76 -4.29
C ALA A 103 -33.17 -18.77 -5.22
N GLN A 104 -34.47 -18.97 -5.46
CA GLN A 104 -35.29 -18.09 -6.32
C GLN A 104 -36.00 -17.00 -5.51
N ASP A 105 -35.34 -16.49 -4.47
CA ASP A 105 -35.92 -15.55 -3.52
C ASP A 105 -35.78 -14.08 -3.93
N ARG A 106 -34.86 -13.79 -4.86
CA ARG A 106 -34.51 -12.44 -5.31
C ARG A 106 -34.07 -12.46 -6.77
N THR A 107 -33.95 -11.28 -7.39
CA THR A 107 -33.77 -11.14 -8.85
C THR A 107 -32.39 -10.69 -9.29
N LEU A 108 -31.69 -9.86 -8.50
CA LEU A 108 -30.39 -9.31 -8.90
C LEU A 108 -29.26 -10.24 -8.51
N LEU A 109 -28.30 -10.37 -9.40
CA LEU A 109 -27.04 -11.09 -9.21
C LEU A 109 -25.90 -10.07 -9.22
N ASP A 110 -24.89 -10.31 -8.40
CA ASP A 110 -23.62 -9.59 -8.42
C ASP A 110 -22.52 -10.51 -8.97
N PRO A 111 -22.10 -10.32 -10.23
CA PRO A 111 -21.18 -11.22 -10.90
C PRO A 111 -19.76 -10.64 -11.03
N VAL A 112 -18.78 -11.53 -10.88
CA VAL A 112 -17.47 -11.36 -11.51
C VAL A 112 -17.34 -12.30 -12.69
N THR A 113 -16.93 -11.75 -13.84
CA THR A 113 -16.59 -12.54 -15.03
C THR A 113 -15.10 -12.87 -15.01
N LEU A 114 -14.79 -14.16 -14.92
CA LEU A 114 -13.44 -14.71 -15.00
C LEU A 114 -13.19 -15.17 -16.44
N LEU A 115 -12.53 -14.31 -17.24
CA LEU A 115 -12.31 -14.52 -18.68
C LEU A 115 -10.90 -15.08 -18.91
N PHE A 116 -10.81 -16.19 -19.63
CA PHE A 116 -9.54 -16.87 -19.93
C PHE A 116 -9.68 -17.78 -21.15
N HIS A 117 -8.54 -18.18 -21.73
CA HIS A 117 -8.51 -19.21 -22.78
C HIS A 117 -8.21 -20.59 -22.20
N THR A 118 -8.84 -21.61 -22.77
CA THR A 118 -8.55 -23.02 -22.50
C THR A 118 -8.54 -23.82 -23.80
N LYS A 119 -8.26 -25.13 -23.71
CA LYS A 119 -8.32 -26.04 -24.85
C LYS A 119 -9.51 -26.99 -24.70
N LYS A 120 -10.24 -27.19 -25.81
CA LYS A 120 -11.19 -28.30 -25.93
C LYS A 120 -10.46 -29.64 -25.95
N GLN A 121 -11.23 -30.73 -25.86
CA GLN A 121 -10.69 -32.09 -25.97
C GLN A 121 -9.90 -32.31 -27.27
N ASP A 122 -10.33 -31.68 -28.37
CA ASP A 122 -9.68 -31.72 -29.68
C ASP A 122 -8.46 -30.79 -29.83
N GLN A 123 -8.01 -30.18 -28.72
CA GLN A 123 -6.89 -29.22 -28.65
C GLN A 123 -7.13 -27.85 -29.29
N THR A 124 -8.32 -27.58 -29.82
CA THR A 124 -8.66 -26.23 -30.31
C THR A 124 -8.84 -25.25 -29.16
N LEU A 125 -8.45 -24.00 -29.40
CA LEU A 125 -8.55 -22.93 -28.40
C LEU A 125 -10.02 -22.55 -28.20
N GLN A 126 -10.40 -22.30 -26.96
CA GLN A 126 -11.71 -21.80 -26.59
C GLN A 126 -11.59 -20.72 -25.53
N LEU A 127 -12.19 -19.57 -25.80
CA LEU A 127 -12.43 -18.54 -24.80
C LEU A 127 -13.57 -18.97 -23.88
N VAL A 128 -13.36 -18.78 -22.57
CA VAL A 128 -14.34 -19.10 -21.53
C VAL A 128 -14.55 -17.88 -20.64
N ALA A 129 -15.81 -17.52 -20.42
CA ALA A 129 -16.26 -16.58 -19.40
C ALA A 129 -16.92 -17.38 -18.28
N LEU A 130 -16.20 -17.59 -17.18
CA LEU A 130 -16.73 -18.23 -15.98
C LEU A 130 -17.30 -17.15 -15.04
N ILE A 131 -18.61 -17.16 -14.87
CA ILE A 131 -19.32 -16.20 -14.02
C ILE A 131 -19.41 -16.78 -12.60
N GLN A 132 -18.85 -16.04 -11.65
CA GLN A 132 -19.00 -16.31 -10.23
C GLN A 132 -19.93 -15.26 -9.64
N PHE A 133 -20.96 -15.70 -8.93
CA PHE A 133 -21.86 -14.80 -8.21
C PHE A 133 -21.38 -14.59 -6.77
N LYS A 134 -21.57 -13.38 -6.27
CA LYS A 134 -21.33 -13.03 -4.87
C LYS A 134 -22.10 -13.95 -3.94
N THR A 135 -21.41 -14.50 -2.96
CA THR A 135 -21.93 -15.54 -2.06
C THR A 135 -22.51 -14.95 -0.78
N TYR A 136 -22.12 -13.72 -0.43
CA TYR A 136 -22.60 -13.03 0.78
C TYR A 136 -22.99 -11.57 0.50
N PRO A 137 -24.22 -11.12 0.83
CA PRO A 137 -24.67 -9.74 0.60
C PRO A 137 -24.01 -8.74 1.56
N SER A 138 -23.82 -7.50 1.13
CA SER A 138 -23.43 -6.43 2.03
C SER A 138 -24.62 -6.02 2.89
N ARG A 139 -24.34 -5.56 4.11
CA ARG A 139 -25.31 -4.83 4.92
C ARG A 139 -25.11 -3.35 4.67
N ASP A 140 -26.01 -2.75 3.91
CA ASP A 140 -26.15 -1.29 3.84
C ASP A 140 -27.22 -0.81 4.84
N ASP A 141 -27.28 0.50 5.09
CA ASP A 141 -28.15 1.12 6.11
C ASP A 141 -29.66 0.85 5.89
N PHE A 142 -30.06 0.32 4.73
CA PHE A 142 -31.43 0.02 4.37
C PHE A 142 -31.68 -1.44 3.98
N PHE A 143 -30.71 -2.34 4.20
CA PHE A 143 -30.76 -3.74 3.74
C PHE A 143 -31.04 -3.88 2.23
N PHE A 144 -30.65 -2.89 1.44
CA PHE A 144 -30.98 -2.80 0.04
C PHE A 144 -30.35 -3.95 -0.75
N GLU A 145 -29.04 -4.19 -0.65
CA GLU A 145 -28.43 -5.37 -1.28
C GLU A 145 -28.95 -6.68 -0.67
N GLU A 146 -29.11 -6.76 0.66
CA GLU A 146 -29.67 -7.94 1.34
C GLU A 146 -31.11 -8.27 0.89
N SER A 147 -31.88 -7.27 0.42
CA SER A 147 -33.24 -7.45 -0.08
C SER A 147 -33.30 -7.85 -1.56
N LEU A 148 -32.25 -7.54 -2.35
CA LEU A 148 -32.25 -7.69 -3.81
C LEU A 148 -31.31 -8.76 -4.35
N LEU A 149 -30.23 -9.10 -3.62
CA LEU A 149 -29.18 -9.98 -4.09
C LEU A 149 -29.55 -11.47 -3.96
N ARG A 150 -29.75 -12.12 -5.10
CA ARG A 150 -29.70 -13.56 -5.25
C ARG A 150 -28.25 -14.02 -5.12
N LYS A 151 -27.98 -14.84 -4.11
CA LYS A 151 -26.61 -15.25 -3.74
C LYS A 151 -26.13 -16.42 -4.59
N GLY A 152 -24.84 -16.39 -4.93
CA GLY A 152 -24.10 -17.54 -5.42
C GLY A 152 -23.79 -18.56 -4.33
N THR A 153 -23.31 -19.74 -4.75
CA THR A 153 -22.87 -20.80 -3.82
C THR A 153 -21.42 -21.25 -4.04
N GLN A 154 -20.75 -20.72 -5.06
CA GLN A 154 -19.43 -21.18 -5.49
C GLN A 154 -18.38 -20.07 -5.47
N ILE A 155 -17.17 -20.42 -5.04
CA ILE A 155 -15.96 -19.62 -5.25
C ILE A 155 -14.97 -20.48 -6.04
N TYR A 156 -14.51 -19.99 -7.18
CA TYR A 156 -13.62 -20.73 -8.07
C TYR A 156 -12.15 -20.44 -7.76
N LYS A 157 -11.35 -21.52 -7.73
CA LYS A 157 -9.90 -21.47 -7.54
C LYS A 157 -9.20 -22.02 -8.77
N PHE A 158 -8.40 -21.18 -9.42
CA PHE A 158 -7.61 -21.53 -10.59
C PHE A 158 -6.27 -22.10 -10.15
N ALA A 159 -5.87 -23.22 -10.75
CA ALA A 159 -4.53 -23.77 -10.61
C ALA A 159 -3.70 -23.37 -11.83
N GLY A 160 -2.50 -22.84 -11.60
CA GLY A 160 -1.53 -22.64 -12.66
C GLY A 160 -1.09 -23.98 -13.27
N THR A 161 -0.48 -23.93 -14.45
CA THR A 161 -0.08 -25.14 -15.22
C THR A 161 0.84 -26.10 -14.45
N SER A 162 1.63 -25.59 -13.50
CA SER A 162 2.49 -26.41 -12.63
C SER A 162 1.76 -27.02 -11.42
N GLY A 163 0.53 -26.56 -11.12
CA GLY A 163 -0.21 -26.96 -9.93
C GLY A 163 0.32 -26.36 -8.62
N HIS A 164 1.33 -25.49 -8.66
CA HIS A 164 1.96 -24.91 -7.46
C HIS A 164 1.45 -23.51 -7.09
N LEU A 165 0.85 -22.80 -8.04
CA LEU A 165 0.35 -21.45 -7.83
C LEU A 165 -1.13 -21.41 -8.11
N PHE A 166 -1.86 -20.63 -7.32
CA PHE A 166 -3.30 -20.51 -7.44
C PHE A 166 -3.75 -19.06 -7.55
N ALA A 167 -4.93 -18.86 -8.11
CA ALA A 167 -5.64 -17.58 -8.08
C ALA A 167 -7.10 -17.81 -7.74
N ALA A 168 -7.69 -16.92 -6.95
CA ALA A 168 -9.11 -16.95 -6.63
C ALA A 168 -9.63 -15.53 -6.45
N THR A 169 -10.92 -15.34 -6.68
CA THR A 169 -11.57 -14.04 -6.54
C THR A 169 -12.70 -14.11 -5.52
N ILE A 170 -12.79 -13.10 -4.67
CA ILE A 170 -13.92 -12.86 -3.76
C ILE A 170 -14.47 -11.45 -4.03
N ILE A 171 -15.77 -11.28 -3.78
CA ILE A 171 -16.50 -10.04 -4.07
C ILE A 171 -16.94 -9.39 -2.75
N CYS A 172 -16.30 -8.27 -2.41
CA CYS A 172 -16.65 -7.39 -1.30
C CYS A 172 -17.04 -8.09 0.01
N SER A 173 -18.34 -8.23 0.28
CA SER A 173 -18.85 -8.86 1.51
C SER A 173 -18.73 -10.37 1.56
N ASP A 174 -18.30 -11.05 0.49
CA ASP A 174 -17.79 -12.43 0.58
C ASP A 174 -16.72 -12.55 1.69
N ALA A 175 -15.96 -11.48 1.93
CA ALA A 175 -14.99 -11.38 3.02
C ALA A 175 -15.57 -11.66 4.42
N LEU A 176 -16.89 -11.53 4.60
CA LEU A 176 -17.58 -11.72 5.87
C LEU A 176 -17.86 -13.19 6.21
N ASP A 177 -17.83 -14.10 5.23
CA ASP A 177 -18.17 -15.52 5.42
C ASP A 177 -17.19 -16.48 4.71
N ILE A 178 -16.02 -15.98 4.33
CA ILE A 178 -14.97 -16.76 3.64
C ILE A 178 -14.20 -17.71 4.57
N GLU A 179 -14.38 -17.59 5.89
CA GLU A 179 -13.56 -18.28 6.88
C GLU A 179 -13.50 -19.81 6.73
N PRO A 180 -14.59 -20.53 6.40
CA PRO A 180 -14.56 -21.98 6.20
C PRO A 180 -13.64 -22.45 5.06
N VAL A 181 -13.43 -21.60 4.04
CA VAL A 181 -12.63 -21.93 2.84
C VAL A 181 -11.31 -21.16 2.77
N LEU A 182 -11.05 -20.23 3.70
CA LEU A 182 -9.92 -19.31 3.67
C LEU A 182 -8.56 -20.01 3.49
N GLY A 183 -8.33 -21.13 4.18
CA GLY A 183 -7.08 -21.90 4.07
C GLY A 183 -6.82 -22.45 2.67
N GLN A 184 -7.89 -22.73 1.92
CA GLN A 184 -7.77 -23.15 0.51
C GLN A 184 -7.48 -21.97 -0.40
N LEU A 185 -7.93 -20.77 -0.03
CA LEU A 185 -7.82 -19.56 -0.84
C LEU A 185 -6.56 -18.74 -0.58
N ASN A 186 -5.87 -18.95 0.55
CA ASN A 186 -4.68 -18.17 0.95
C ASN A 186 -3.37 -18.98 1.00
N TYR A 187 -3.36 -20.23 0.56
CA TYR A 187 -2.13 -21.02 0.41
C TYR A 187 -1.60 -20.97 -1.03
N GLN A 188 -0.37 -20.43 -1.18
CA GLN A 188 0.34 -20.34 -2.47
C GLN A 188 -0.46 -19.65 -3.57
N SER A 189 -1.22 -18.62 -3.19
CA SER A 189 -2.25 -18.02 -4.02
C SER A 189 -2.12 -16.52 -4.18
N THR A 190 -2.67 -16.00 -5.27
CA THR A 190 -3.09 -14.59 -5.36
C THR A 190 -4.60 -14.55 -5.11
N LEU A 191 -4.98 -14.04 -3.95
CA LEU A 191 -6.38 -13.81 -3.60
C LEU A 191 -6.78 -12.40 -4.04
N ILE A 192 -7.74 -12.32 -4.96
CA ILE A 192 -8.23 -11.07 -5.54
C ILE A 192 -9.53 -10.71 -4.86
N HIS A 193 -9.59 -9.55 -4.23
CA HIS A 193 -10.76 -9.05 -3.55
C HIS A 193 -11.23 -7.79 -4.26
N ILE A 194 -12.26 -7.91 -5.08
CA ILE A 194 -12.86 -6.78 -5.80
C ILE A 194 -13.97 -6.16 -4.95
N GLN A 195 -14.07 -4.83 -4.94
CA GLN A 195 -14.91 -4.12 -3.97
C GLN A 195 -15.55 -2.86 -4.56
N LEU A 196 -16.76 -2.56 -4.09
CA LEU A 196 -17.40 -1.26 -4.04
C LEU A 196 -17.81 -1.06 -2.57
N ASN A 197 -16.89 -0.55 -1.77
CA ASN A 197 -17.06 -0.46 -0.32
C ASN A 197 -16.75 0.95 0.20
N PRO A 198 -17.69 1.63 0.89
CA PRO A 198 -17.43 2.94 1.49
C PRO A 198 -16.48 2.90 2.70
N SER A 199 -16.29 1.73 3.30
CA SER A 199 -15.44 1.52 4.49
C SER A 199 -14.58 0.25 4.37
N PRO A 200 -13.66 0.21 3.39
CA PRO A 200 -12.86 -0.99 3.06
C PRO A 200 -11.90 -1.44 4.17
N THR A 201 -11.53 -0.53 5.08
CA THR A 201 -10.69 -0.79 6.25
C THR A 201 -11.50 -1.19 7.49
N HIS A 202 -12.84 -1.23 7.41
CA HIS A 202 -13.68 -1.61 8.53
C HIS A 202 -13.33 -3.02 9.03
N ARG A 203 -13.27 -3.17 10.36
CA ARG A 203 -12.78 -4.38 11.04
C ARG A 203 -13.36 -5.70 10.52
N LEU A 204 -14.64 -5.71 10.14
CA LEU A 204 -15.31 -6.93 9.65
C LEU A 204 -14.80 -7.33 8.26
N TYR A 205 -14.65 -6.38 7.34
CA TYR A 205 -14.07 -6.66 6.00
C TYR A 205 -12.59 -7.01 6.07
N ARG A 206 -11.91 -6.66 7.16
CA ARG A 206 -10.50 -6.98 7.39
C ARG A 206 -10.29 -8.34 8.07
N GLN A 207 -11.29 -8.93 8.72
CA GLN A 207 -11.11 -10.13 9.55
C GLN A 207 -10.36 -11.27 8.85
N TYR A 208 -10.71 -11.59 7.60
CA TYR A 208 -10.03 -12.63 6.84
C TYR A 208 -8.56 -12.30 6.55
N ARG A 209 -8.23 -11.01 6.32
CA ARG A 209 -6.84 -10.53 6.16
C ARG A 209 -6.09 -10.71 7.48
N THR A 210 -6.66 -10.24 8.59
CA THR A 210 -6.07 -10.40 9.93
C THR A 210 -5.78 -11.87 10.24
N LYS A 211 -6.76 -12.75 10.03
CA LYS A 211 -6.60 -14.19 10.22
C LYS A 211 -5.50 -14.77 9.34
N THR A 212 -5.46 -14.38 8.07
CA THR A 212 -4.41 -14.79 7.14
C THR A 212 -3.02 -14.31 7.60
N PHE A 213 -2.91 -13.06 8.07
CA PHE A 213 -1.62 -12.45 8.42
C PHE A 213 -1.06 -12.98 9.75
N GLN A 214 -1.93 -13.38 10.67
CA GLN A 214 -1.58 -13.95 11.98
C GLN A 214 -1.36 -15.47 11.94
N THR A 215 -1.73 -16.14 10.86
CA THR A 215 -1.43 -17.56 10.66
C THR A 215 0.04 -17.74 10.26
N ASP A 216 0.59 -18.93 10.52
CA ASP A 216 1.96 -19.28 10.13
C ASP A 216 2.25 -18.92 8.66
N ALA A 217 3.42 -18.34 8.41
CA ALA A 217 3.79 -17.84 7.08
C ALA A 217 3.93 -18.96 6.05
N ASP A 218 4.30 -20.17 6.46
CA ASP A 218 4.39 -21.33 5.58
C ASP A 218 2.99 -21.88 5.23
N ALA A 219 2.00 -21.63 6.09
CA ALA A 219 0.59 -21.97 5.85
C ALA A 219 -0.17 -20.88 5.07
N THR A 220 0.33 -19.65 5.02
CA THR A 220 -0.35 -18.48 4.41
C THR A 220 0.57 -17.64 3.52
N ASN A 221 1.28 -18.33 2.62
CA ASN A 221 2.12 -17.70 1.61
C ASN A 221 1.28 -17.23 0.41
N CYS A 222 0.64 -16.07 0.53
CA CYS A 222 -0.21 -15.49 -0.51
C CYS A 222 0.02 -14.00 -0.76
N HIS A 223 -0.30 -13.58 -1.99
CA HIS A 223 -0.66 -12.19 -2.25
C HIS A 223 -2.15 -12.01 -1.98
N ILE A 224 -2.54 -10.86 -1.44
CA ILE A 224 -3.93 -10.41 -1.41
C ILE A 224 -3.97 -9.07 -2.14
N VAL A 225 -4.78 -8.95 -3.18
CA VAL A 225 -5.02 -7.66 -3.85
C VAL A 225 -6.46 -7.23 -3.58
N CYS A 226 -6.60 -6.18 -2.78
CA CYS A 226 -7.86 -5.49 -2.60
C CYS A 226 -7.96 -4.39 -3.66
N LEU A 227 -8.97 -4.45 -4.53
CA LEU A 227 -9.22 -3.44 -5.55
C LEU A 227 -10.63 -2.87 -5.37
N ASN A 228 -10.69 -1.63 -4.91
CA ASN A 228 -11.93 -0.88 -4.73
C ASN A 228 -12.11 0.14 -5.89
N TRP A 229 -13.26 0.80 -5.90
CA TRP A 229 -13.44 2.04 -6.68
C TRP A 229 -12.50 3.16 -6.20
N ALA A 230 -12.36 4.22 -6.98
CA ALA A 230 -11.66 5.43 -6.55
C ALA A 230 -12.34 6.06 -5.32
N HIS A 231 -11.65 7.01 -4.69
CA HIS A 231 -12.22 7.77 -3.57
C HIS A 231 -13.43 8.61 -3.98
N LEU A 232 -14.13 9.17 -2.99
CA LEU A 232 -15.21 10.14 -3.19
C LEU A 232 -16.31 9.63 -4.13
N VAL A 233 -16.70 8.36 -3.95
CA VAL A 233 -17.82 7.79 -4.70
C VAL A 233 -19.09 8.58 -4.40
N GLU A 234 -19.90 8.79 -5.43
CA GLU A 234 -21.22 9.38 -5.33
C GLU A 234 -22.28 8.35 -5.72
N GLU A 235 -23.32 8.20 -4.93
CA GLU A 235 -24.44 7.31 -5.20
C GLU A 235 -25.68 8.10 -5.64
N VAL A 236 -26.38 7.63 -6.66
CA VAL A 236 -27.70 8.12 -7.09
C VAL A 236 -28.73 6.98 -7.07
N ASP A 237 -29.98 7.31 -6.74
CA ASP A 237 -31.13 6.37 -6.68
C ASP A 237 -31.89 6.26 -8.01
N ALA A 238 -31.75 7.25 -8.88
CA ALA A 238 -32.29 7.29 -10.22
C ALA A 238 -31.35 8.06 -11.15
N GLU A 239 -31.48 7.85 -12.46
CA GLU A 239 -30.73 8.61 -13.46
C GLU A 239 -31.10 10.10 -13.37
N GLY A 240 -30.09 10.96 -13.14
CA GLY A 240 -30.29 12.39 -12.87
C GLY A 240 -30.77 12.70 -11.45
N GLY A 241 -30.81 11.72 -10.55
CA GLY A 241 -31.12 11.88 -9.13
C GLY A 241 -30.07 12.71 -8.37
N LYS A 242 -30.38 13.06 -7.12
CA LYS A 242 -29.46 13.84 -6.28
C LYS A 242 -28.29 12.95 -5.81
N PRO A 243 -27.03 13.34 -6.08
CA PRO A 243 -25.87 12.58 -5.60
C PRO A 243 -25.78 12.55 -4.06
N LYS A 244 -25.47 11.38 -3.52
CA LYS A 244 -25.11 11.14 -2.12
C LYS A 244 -23.60 10.83 -2.06
N PRO A 245 -22.76 11.77 -1.59
CA PRO A 245 -21.32 11.53 -1.51
C PRO A 245 -21.00 10.59 -0.34
N TRP A 246 -20.17 9.58 -0.59
CA TRP A 246 -19.69 8.66 0.45
C TRP A 246 -18.53 9.25 1.27
N ASN A 247 -17.81 10.23 0.73
CA ASN A 247 -16.57 10.79 1.32
C ASN A 247 -15.56 9.71 1.74
N ASN A 248 -15.54 8.60 1.01
CA ASN A 248 -14.71 7.44 1.29
C ASN A 248 -13.31 7.61 0.68
N ILE A 249 -12.36 6.83 1.20
CA ILE A 249 -11.08 6.53 0.54
C ILE A 249 -11.23 5.24 -0.27
N SER A 250 -10.39 5.06 -1.30
CA SER A 250 -10.37 3.81 -2.06
C SER A 250 -9.82 2.65 -1.21
N ALA A 251 -8.65 2.86 -0.59
CA ALA A 251 -7.89 1.85 0.14
C ALA A 251 -7.55 0.57 -0.64
N SER A 252 -7.60 0.61 -1.97
CA SER A 252 -7.02 -0.44 -2.82
C SER A 252 -5.57 -0.71 -2.38
N THR A 253 -5.24 -1.97 -2.12
CA THR A 253 -3.94 -2.36 -1.55
C THR A 253 -3.50 -3.73 -2.04
N TRP A 254 -2.21 -3.86 -2.35
CA TRP A 254 -1.55 -5.13 -2.59
C TRP A 254 -0.75 -5.55 -1.36
N TYR A 255 -1.13 -6.67 -0.74
CA TYR A 255 -0.44 -7.23 0.40
C TYR A 255 0.53 -8.33 -0.03
N CYS A 256 1.73 -8.32 0.54
CA CYS A 256 2.77 -9.31 0.27
C CYS A 256 3.27 -9.97 1.56
N PRO A 257 3.66 -11.27 1.49
CA PRO A 257 4.39 -11.93 2.56
C PRO A 257 5.72 -11.23 2.86
N LYS A 258 6.16 -11.28 4.12
CA LYS A 258 7.39 -10.61 4.61
C LYS A 258 8.65 -10.91 3.78
N ASN A 259 8.78 -12.12 3.25
CA ASN A 259 9.96 -12.55 2.49
C ASN A 259 9.77 -12.43 0.97
N LYS A 260 8.73 -11.73 0.50
CA LYS A 260 8.39 -11.60 -0.93
C LYS A 260 8.27 -10.15 -1.41
N CYS A 261 8.65 -9.19 -0.57
CA CYS A 261 8.69 -7.77 -0.95
C CYS A 261 9.86 -7.08 -0.26
N SER A 262 10.43 -6.07 -0.92
CA SER A 262 11.55 -5.31 -0.40
C SER A 262 11.09 -3.94 0.10
N SER A 263 11.70 -3.48 1.20
CA SER A 263 11.56 -2.13 1.74
C SER A 263 12.66 -1.17 1.26
N ALA A 264 13.50 -1.59 0.32
CA ALA A 264 14.64 -0.82 -0.16
C ALA A 264 14.22 0.37 -1.04
N ASP A 265 14.90 1.51 -0.88
CA ASP A 265 14.56 2.78 -1.53
C ASP A 265 14.51 2.70 -3.05
N GLN A 266 15.42 1.94 -3.67
CA GLN A 266 15.45 1.76 -5.12
C GLN A 266 14.24 0.99 -5.67
N ILE A 267 13.50 0.30 -4.80
CA ILE A 267 12.23 -0.37 -5.15
C ILE A 267 11.05 0.53 -4.78
N VAL A 268 11.06 1.12 -3.59
CA VAL A 268 9.92 1.88 -3.07
C VAL A 268 9.78 3.25 -3.72
N ARG A 269 10.86 3.96 -4.03
CA ARG A 269 10.78 5.31 -4.60
C ARG A 269 10.16 5.33 -6.01
N PRO A 270 10.57 4.46 -6.96
CA PRO A 270 9.89 4.39 -8.26
C PRO A 270 8.40 4.04 -8.13
N ASN A 271 8.04 3.13 -7.21
CA ASN A 271 6.65 2.80 -6.92
C ASN A 271 5.88 4.02 -6.39
N HIS A 272 6.43 4.76 -5.43
CA HIS A 272 5.83 6.00 -4.89
C HIS A 272 5.56 6.99 -6.00
N ASN A 273 6.53 7.20 -6.89
CA ASN A 273 6.43 8.15 -8.00
C ASN A 273 5.37 7.79 -9.03
N LEU A 274 4.83 6.57 -9.01
CA LEU A 274 3.71 6.18 -9.86
C LEU A 274 2.40 6.08 -9.07
N GLY A 275 2.41 6.29 -7.76
CA GLY A 275 1.22 6.19 -6.90
C GLY A 275 1.01 4.82 -6.26
N LEU A 276 2.07 4.04 -6.03
CA LEU A 276 2.04 2.80 -5.25
C LEU A 276 2.85 3.02 -3.96
N TYR A 277 2.15 3.26 -2.87
CA TYR A 277 2.70 3.72 -1.61
C TYR A 277 2.97 2.57 -0.66
N TYR A 278 4.24 2.37 -0.31
CA TYR A 278 4.68 1.33 0.62
C TYR A 278 4.36 1.67 2.07
N THR A 279 3.83 0.70 2.81
CA THR A 279 3.83 0.62 4.28
C THR A 279 4.12 -0.82 4.71
N TYR A 280 4.46 -1.00 5.99
CA TYR A 280 4.70 -2.30 6.60
C TYR A 280 3.74 -2.54 7.76
N MET A 281 3.01 -3.64 7.71
CA MET A 281 2.02 -4.00 8.73
C MET A 281 2.69 -4.61 9.95
N GLU A 282 2.16 -4.29 11.14
CA GLU A 282 2.58 -4.94 12.38
C GLU A 282 2.41 -6.47 12.33
N GLU A 283 1.42 -6.96 11.57
CA GLU A 283 1.20 -8.38 11.30
C GLU A 283 2.17 -8.98 10.25
N ARG A 284 3.34 -8.38 10.08
CA ARG A 284 4.45 -8.89 9.26
C ARG A 284 4.05 -9.11 7.80
N ARG A 285 3.41 -8.10 7.22
CA ARG A 285 3.07 -8.04 5.79
C ARG A 285 3.50 -6.70 5.22
N HIS A 286 3.91 -6.70 3.96
CA HIS A 286 4.06 -5.46 3.22
C HIS A 286 2.70 -5.08 2.66
N ALA A 287 2.36 -3.81 2.71
CA ALA A 287 1.15 -3.26 2.13
C ALA A 287 1.55 -2.18 1.13
N LEU A 288 1.26 -2.40 -0.16
CA LEU A 288 1.50 -1.46 -1.23
C LEU A 288 0.16 -0.87 -1.64
N ARG A 289 -0.13 0.33 -1.15
CA ARG A 289 -1.43 0.99 -1.34
C ARG A 289 -1.45 1.77 -2.65
N PHE A 290 -2.50 1.60 -3.44
CA PHE A 290 -2.68 2.35 -4.67
C PHE A 290 -3.14 3.78 -4.37
N HIS A 291 -2.84 4.68 -5.31
CA HIS A 291 -3.39 6.03 -5.33
C HIS A 291 -4.92 5.99 -5.25
N ASN A 292 -5.52 6.91 -4.50
CA ASN A 292 -6.98 6.94 -4.31
C ASN A 292 -7.79 7.39 -5.54
N GLU A 293 -7.16 8.01 -6.54
CA GLU A 293 -7.85 8.53 -7.74
C GLU A 293 -8.10 7.47 -8.82
N GLU A 294 -8.94 7.79 -9.81
CA GLU A 294 -9.12 6.98 -11.01
C GLU A 294 -7.80 6.78 -11.77
N ALA A 295 -7.47 5.52 -12.05
CA ALA A 295 -6.34 5.16 -12.89
C ALA A 295 -6.36 3.68 -13.30
N VAL A 296 -5.60 3.37 -14.35
CA VAL A 296 -5.09 2.02 -14.60
C VAL A 296 -3.67 1.93 -14.03
N PHE A 297 -3.43 0.95 -13.17
CA PHE A 297 -2.12 0.67 -12.59
C PHE A 297 -1.54 -0.58 -13.26
N LYS A 298 -0.36 -0.45 -13.87
CA LYS A 298 0.36 -1.57 -14.50
C LYS A 298 1.51 -1.99 -13.60
N LEU A 299 1.52 -3.25 -13.22
CA LEU A 299 2.51 -3.81 -12.30
C LEU A 299 3.21 -5.02 -12.90
N LEU A 300 4.51 -5.16 -12.59
CA LEU A 300 5.24 -6.42 -12.68
C LEU A 300 5.26 -7.05 -11.30
N VAL A 301 4.68 -8.23 -11.19
CA VAL A 301 4.53 -8.94 -9.91
C VAL A 301 5.37 -10.21 -9.94
N PRO A 302 6.36 -10.37 -9.03
CA PRO A 302 7.09 -11.61 -8.86
C PRO A 302 6.15 -12.76 -8.47
N LYS A 303 6.41 -13.96 -8.99
CA LYS A 303 5.67 -15.15 -8.57
C LYS A 303 6.00 -15.47 -7.09
N LEU A 304 5.00 -15.90 -6.32
CA LEU A 304 5.18 -16.32 -4.92
C LEU A 304 6.19 -17.47 -4.77
N ILE A 305 6.22 -18.37 -5.76
CA ILE A 305 7.09 -19.54 -5.80
C ILE A 305 7.95 -19.46 -7.05
N CYS A 306 9.25 -19.61 -6.85
CA CYS A 306 10.22 -19.82 -7.91
C CYS A 306 10.77 -21.24 -7.75
N VAL A 307 10.53 -22.10 -8.74
CA VAL A 307 11.03 -23.50 -8.76
C VAL A 307 12.41 -23.58 -9.43
N ALA A 308 12.89 -22.47 -9.99
CA ALA A 308 14.23 -22.37 -10.58
C ALA A 308 15.31 -22.11 -9.49
N ALA A 309 16.55 -21.92 -9.92
CA ALA A 309 17.65 -21.60 -9.02
C ALA A 309 17.33 -20.40 -8.11
N ALA A 310 17.69 -20.47 -6.84
CA ALA A 310 17.39 -19.44 -5.83
C ALA A 310 17.88 -18.03 -6.23
N GLN A 311 18.96 -17.93 -7.00
CA GLN A 311 19.47 -16.66 -7.53
C GLN A 311 18.51 -15.96 -8.49
N MET A 312 17.56 -16.69 -9.10
CA MET A 312 16.52 -16.16 -9.97
C MET A 312 15.25 -15.74 -9.19
N ALA A 313 15.19 -16.03 -7.89
CA ALA A 313 14.05 -15.63 -7.07
C ALA A 313 14.05 -14.11 -6.87
N ASN A 314 12.97 -13.47 -7.31
CA ASN A 314 12.77 -12.04 -7.13
C ASN A 314 11.92 -11.79 -5.87
N HIS A 315 12.49 -11.06 -4.92
CA HIS A 315 11.87 -10.73 -3.64
C HIS A 315 11.54 -9.23 -3.53
N ASN A 316 11.52 -8.49 -4.64
CA ASN A 316 11.24 -7.06 -4.63
C ASN A 316 9.76 -6.75 -4.36
N GLY A 317 8.86 -7.70 -4.59
CA GLY A 317 7.42 -7.48 -4.55
C GLY A 317 6.91 -6.80 -5.83
N PRO A 318 5.63 -6.37 -5.87
CA PRO A 318 5.05 -5.65 -6.99
C PRO A 318 5.84 -4.38 -7.32
N ILE A 319 6.19 -4.22 -8.60
CA ILE A 319 6.82 -3.02 -9.14
C ILE A 319 5.82 -2.35 -10.08
N MET A 320 5.47 -1.10 -9.80
CA MET A 320 4.67 -0.32 -10.71
C MET A 320 5.52 0.13 -11.89
N VAL A 321 5.08 -0.16 -13.10
CA VAL A 321 5.78 0.18 -14.34
C VAL A 321 5.00 1.15 -15.23
N GLY A 322 3.75 1.46 -14.84
CA GLY A 322 2.96 2.49 -15.49
C GLY A 322 1.72 2.85 -14.67
N ARG A 323 1.36 4.14 -14.71
CA ARG A 323 0.05 4.65 -14.31
C ARG A 323 -0.56 5.32 -15.53
N TYR A 324 -1.84 5.05 -15.79
CA TYR A 324 -2.58 5.65 -16.90
C TYR A 324 -3.82 6.36 -16.38
N THR A 325 -4.03 7.59 -16.84
CA THR A 325 -5.19 8.42 -16.50
C THR A 325 -6.11 8.56 -17.71
N TRP A 326 -7.40 8.75 -17.45
CA TRP A 326 -8.39 8.86 -18.52
C TRP A 326 -8.30 10.25 -19.16
N ASN A 327 -8.01 10.30 -20.45
CA ASN A 327 -8.12 11.53 -21.23
C ASN A 327 -9.49 11.62 -21.88
N THR A 328 -10.30 12.59 -21.45
CA THR A 328 -11.66 12.80 -21.97
C THR A 328 -11.69 13.27 -23.42
N GLY A 329 -10.68 14.02 -23.87
CA GLY A 329 -10.58 14.53 -25.23
C GLY A 329 -10.28 13.44 -26.26
N THR A 330 -9.34 12.53 -25.95
CA THR A 330 -8.97 11.41 -26.82
C THR A 330 -9.77 10.15 -26.54
N LYS A 331 -10.53 10.10 -25.44
CA LYS A 331 -11.27 8.92 -24.95
C LYS A 331 -10.36 7.69 -24.85
N SER A 332 -9.20 7.87 -24.22
CA SER A 332 -8.18 6.83 -24.05
C SER A 332 -7.48 6.94 -22.71
N TRP A 333 -6.94 5.81 -22.23
CA TRP A 333 -6.00 5.78 -21.13
C TRP A 333 -4.63 6.25 -21.63
N MET A 334 -4.06 7.27 -21.01
CA MET A 334 -2.74 7.80 -21.40
C MET A 334 -1.76 7.62 -20.25
N SER A 335 -0.53 7.24 -20.59
CA SER A 335 0.55 7.12 -19.61
C SER A 335 0.85 8.48 -18.99
N GLU A 336 1.03 8.50 -17.68
CA GLU A 336 1.39 9.70 -16.94
C GLU A 336 2.89 9.71 -16.63
N GLU A 337 3.56 10.79 -17.02
CA GLU A 337 5.01 10.95 -16.80
C GLU A 337 5.32 11.60 -15.45
N ASN A 338 4.38 12.38 -14.90
CA ASN A 338 4.56 13.09 -13.64
C ASN A 338 4.04 12.27 -12.46
N PRO A 339 4.70 12.33 -11.30
CA PRO A 339 4.16 11.71 -10.09
C PRO A 339 2.76 12.23 -9.75
N PRO A 340 1.83 11.33 -9.35
CA PRO A 340 0.50 11.75 -8.96
C PRO A 340 0.56 12.57 -7.68
N LYS A 341 -0.46 13.40 -7.46
CA LYS A 341 -0.52 14.27 -6.27
C LYS A 341 -0.82 13.45 -5.03
N ASP A 342 0.22 13.20 -4.24
CA ASP A 342 0.12 12.53 -2.94
C ASP A 342 -0.49 13.40 -1.82
N GLY A 343 -0.76 14.68 -2.09
CA GLY A 343 -1.38 15.64 -1.18
C GLY A 343 -0.40 16.30 -0.20
N PHE A 344 0.88 15.91 -0.19
CA PHE A 344 1.85 16.43 0.78
C PHE A 344 2.20 17.90 0.54
N ASN A 345 2.34 18.30 -0.72
CA ASN A 345 2.62 19.70 -1.07
C ASN A 345 1.45 20.62 -0.69
N GLU A 346 0.21 20.17 -0.95
CA GLU A 346 -1.01 20.87 -0.53
C GLU A 346 -1.09 20.97 1.00
N TYR A 347 -0.74 19.90 1.72
CA TYR A 347 -0.67 19.90 3.18
C TYR A 347 0.30 20.96 3.71
N LEU A 348 1.49 21.06 3.12
CA LEU A 348 2.50 22.05 3.50
C LEU A 348 2.11 23.51 3.22
N VAL A 349 1.13 23.78 2.35
CA VAL A 349 0.62 25.16 2.14
C VAL A 349 0.04 25.72 3.44
N ASN A 350 -0.56 24.89 4.28
CA ASN A 350 -1.10 25.29 5.58
C ASN A 350 -0.04 25.27 6.70
N HIS A 351 1.19 24.83 6.40
CA HIS A 351 2.29 24.69 7.35
C HIS A 351 3.58 25.34 6.83
N GLN A 352 3.54 26.65 6.58
CA GLN A 352 4.63 27.40 5.94
C GLN A 352 5.98 27.26 6.67
N ASN A 353 6.00 27.26 8.01
CA ASN A 353 7.23 27.06 8.76
C ASN A 353 7.87 25.69 8.49
N ALA A 354 7.05 24.63 8.42
CA ALA A 354 7.54 23.31 8.07
C ALA A 354 8.00 23.24 6.61
N LYS A 355 7.29 23.89 5.69
CA LYS A 355 7.69 23.98 4.29
C LYS A 355 9.07 24.61 4.12
N ILE A 356 9.32 25.71 4.83
CA ILE A 356 10.63 26.38 4.85
C ILE A 356 11.67 25.49 5.51
N ALA A 357 11.34 24.87 6.64
CA ALA A 357 12.24 23.96 7.34
C ALA A 357 12.69 22.81 6.43
N LEU A 358 11.76 22.18 5.71
CA LEU A 358 12.00 21.02 4.87
C LEU A 358 12.58 21.37 3.49
N ALA A 359 12.83 22.66 3.16
CA ALA A 359 13.27 23.07 1.82
C ALA A 359 14.50 22.29 1.31
N GLY A 360 15.48 22.03 2.19
CA GLY A 360 16.67 21.24 1.85
C GLY A 360 16.37 19.76 1.53
N VAL A 361 15.35 19.18 2.18
CA VAL A 361 14.91 17.80 1.95
C VAL A 361 14.03 17.69 0.72
N LEU A 362 13.10 18.65 0.55
CA LEU A 362 12.20 18.72 -0.60
C LEU A 362 12.97 18.90 -1.91
N GLY A 363 14.06 19.69 -1.90
CA GLY A 363 14.91 19.88 -3.07
C GLY A 363 15.58 18.61 -3.60
N ALA A 364 15.68 17.55 -2.79
CA ALA A 364 16.23 16.26 -3.21
C ALA A 364 15.21 15.37 -3.94
N ASN A 365 13.93 15.77 -3.99
CA ASN A 365 12.82 14.99 -4.57
C ASN A 365 12.76 13.53 -4.06
N ASP A 366 13.04 13.33 -2.77
CA ASP A 366 12.96 12.02 -2.11
C ASP A 366 11.91 12.04 -0.99
N PRO A 367 10.68 11.54 -1.23
CA PRO A 367 9.64 11.50 -0.22
C PRO A 367 10.03 10.63 0.99
N LEU A 368 10.93 9.66 0.81
CA LEU A 368 11.39 8.80 1.91
C LEU A 368 12.34 9.54 2.87
N ALA A 369 13.09 10.52 2.36
CA ALA A 369 13.94 11.38 3.20
C ALA A 369 13.10 12.25 4.13
N VAL A 370 11.90 12.66 3.70
CA VAL A 370 10.93 13.39 4.54
C VAL A 370 10.48 12.53 5.73
N GLU A 371 10.15 11.26 5.49
CA GLU A 371 9.76 10.35 6.58
C GLU A 371 10.89 10.21 7.62
N ARG A 372 12.13 10.04 7.14
CA ARG A 372 13.31 9.83 7.99
C ARG A 372 13.71 11.06 8.78
N VAL A 373 13.73 12.23 8.13
CA VAL A 373 14.12 13.47 8.80
C VAL A 373 13.12 13.82 9.90
N LEU A 374 11.82 13.58 9.68
CA LEU A 374 10.78 13.85 10.65
C LEU A 374 10.79 12.82 11.80
N ALA A 375 11.04 11.55 11.51
CA ALA A 375 11.24 10.52 12.55
C ALA A 375 12.46 10.84 13.43
N LEU A 376 13.59 11.23 12.83
CA LEU A 376 14.78 11.68 13.58
C LEU A 376 14.49 12.89 14.44
N SER A 377 13.86 13.91 13.86
CA SER A 377 13.56 15.18 14.53
C SER A 377 12.66 14.98 15.75
N ALA A 378 11.74 14.01 15.69
CA ALA A 378 10.86 13.63 16.80
C ALA A 378 11.49 12.60 17.76
N GLY A 379 12.71 12.11 17.47
CA GLY A 379 13.38 11.05 18.22
C GLY A 379 12.61 9.72 18.18
N LYS A 380 11.79 9.50 17.15
CA LYS A 380 10.91 8.33 16.95
C LYS A 380 11.61 7.26 16.11
N ILE A 381 12.86 6.99 16.47
CA ILE A 381 13.69 5.98 15.81
C ILE A 381 14.15 4.92 16.82
N SER A 382 14.50 3.74 16.34
CA SER A 382 15.14 2.71 17.17
C SER A 382 16.66 2.95 17.29
N ALA A 383 17.30 2.34 18.28
CA ALA A 383 18.76 2.38 18.43
C ALA A 383 19.48 1.34 17.53
N SER A 384 18.78 0.79 16.53
CA SER A 384 19.32 -0.17 15.56
C SER A 384 20.03 0.57 14.43
N GLU A 385 21.08 0.01 13.86
CA GLU A 385 21.71 0.55 12.64
C GLU A 385 20.75 0.59 11.45
N THR A 386 19.72 -0.27 11.45
CA THR A 386 18.70 -0.39 10.41
C THR A 386 17.46 0.46 10.67
N TRP A 387 17.47 1.38 11.64
CA TRP A 387 16.30 2.21 11.97
C TRP A 387 15.74 2.98 10.76
N HIS A 388 16.60 3.34 9.81
CA HIS A 388 16.27 4.10 8.60
C HIS A 388 15.60 3.26 7.50
N SER A 389 15.55 1.93 7.66
CA SER A 389 14.75 1.06 6.81
C SER A 389 13.26 1.40 6.98
N LEU A 390 12.51 1.45 5.88
CA LEU A 390 11.11 1.88 5.92
C LEU A 390 10.22 1.01 6.81
N GLU A 391 10.55 -0.26 6.99
CA GLU A 391 9.86 -1.17 7.92
C GLU A 391 10.08 -0.84 9.41
N ASN A 392 10.99 0.10 9.72
CA ASN A 392 11.33 0.54 11.06
C ASN A 392 10.97 2.01 11.32
N ILE A 393 10.44 2.72 10.31
CA ILE A 393 9.99 4.11 10.44
C ILE A 393 8.53 4.10 10.84
N ASP A 394 8.20 4.77 11.93
CA ASP A 394 6.87 4.79 12.52
C ASP A 394 5.76 5.28 11.57
N SER A 395 6.03 6.29 10.74
CA SER A 395 5.08 6.77 9.74
C SER A 395 4.80 5.76 8.62
N CYS A 396 5.72 4.81 8.41
CA CYS A 396 5.59 3.74 7.42
C CYS A 396 5.03 2.44 8.02
N ILE A 397 4.75 2.41 9.33
CA ILE A 397 4.06 1.29 9.97
C ILE A 397 2.55 1.43 9.77
N LEU A 398 1.91 0.35 9.36
CA LEU A 398 0.47 0.22 9.23
C LEU A 398 -0.05 -0.64 10.39
N GLU A 399 -0.87 -0.02 11.24
CA GLU A 399 -1.50 -0.71 12.36
C GLU A 399 -2.73 -1.51 11.89
N GLN A 400 -3.42 -2.16 12.84
CA GLN A 400 -4.59 -2.99 12.55
C GLN A 400 -5.78 -2.23 11.95
N ASP A 401 -5.79 -0.90 12.09
CA ASP A 401 -6.81 0.00 11.55
C ASP A 401 -6.62 0.30 10.05
N GLU A 402 -5.48 -0.09 9.47
CA GLU A 402 -5.09 0.20 8.09
C GLU A 402 -5.10 1.70 7.74
N VAL A 403 -4.99 2.57 8.76
CA VAL A 403 -4.89 4.02 8.59
C VAL A 403 -3.48 4.40 8.18
N VAL A 404 -3.36 5.08 7.03
CA VAL A 404 -2.06 5.47 6.49
C VAL A 404 -1.53 6.68 7.23
N ARG A 405 -0.47 6.47 8.01
CA ARG A 405 0.21 7.52 8.80
C ARG A 405 1.44 8.12 8.10
N ARG A 406 1.72 7.71 6.85
CA ARG A 406 2.81 8.27 6.04
C ARG A 406 2.69 9.78 5.95
N ILE A 407 3.79 10.50 6.12
CA ILE A 407 3.76 11.96 6.15
C ILE A 407 3.74 12.52 4.73
N SER A 408 4.50 11.90 3.84
CA SER A 408 4.55 12.24 2.41
C SER A 408 3.36 11.73 1.60
N VAL A 409 2.35 11.11 2.22
CA VAL A 409 1.12 10.65 1.55
C VAL A 409 -0.08 11.07 2.38
N VAL A 410 -0.82 12.06 1.90
CA VAL A 410 -1.92 12.73 2.59
C VAL A 410 -3.24 12.44 1.87
N GLN A 411 -3.58 11.16 1.78
CA GLN A 411 -4.83 10.69 1.14
C GLN A 411 -5.78 9.98 2.12
N ASP A 412 -5.45 10.00 3.41
CA ASP A 412 -6.20 9.37 4.49
C ASP A 412 -6.30 10.35 5.65
N ASP A 413 -7.47 10.96 5.83
CA ASP A 413 -7.67 12.03 6.80
C ASP A 413 -7.55 11.53 8.25
N GLN A 414 -7.74 10.24 8.50
CA GLN A 414 -7.61 9.68 9.84
C GLN A 414 -6.17 9.73 10.38
N GLY A 415 -5.18 9.87 9.48
CA GLY A 415 -3.78 10.05 9.85
C GLY A 415 -3.35 11.50 10.08
N ASP A 416 -4.25 12.49 9.94
CA ASP A 416 -3.89 13.92 10.00
C ASP A 416 -3.20 14.31 11.31
N ASN A 417 -3.75 13.91 12.46
CA ASN A 417 -3.17 14.23 13.76
C ASN A 417 -1.71 13.73 13.88
N PHE A 418 -1.41 12.54 13.35
CA PHE A 418 -0.05 12.02 13.34
C PHE A 418 0.90 12.91 12.49
N ARG A 419 0.44 13.33 11.30
CA ARG A 419 1.23 14.20 10.41
C ARG A 419 1.44 15.56 11.03
N HIS A 420 0.39 16.16 11.59
CA HIS A 420 0.45 17.44 12.28
C HIS A 420 1.50 17.41 13.39
N LEU A 421 1.48 16.40 14.25
CA LEU A 421 2.47 16.27 15.33
C LEU A 421 3.92 16.18 14.79
N ARG A 422 4.15 15.44 13.70
CA ARG A 422 5.49 15.32 13.08
C ARG A 422 5.96 16.62 12.43
N ILE A 423 5.05 17.36 11.79
CA ILE A 423 5.34 18.61 11.08
C ILE A 423 5.52 19.78 12.06
N SER A 424 4.80 19.78 13.18
CA SER A 424 4.99 20.75 14.26
C SER A 424 6.38 20.62 14.88
N VAL A 425 6.88 19.40 15.08
CA VAL A 425 8.25 19.14 15.56
C VAL A 425 9.31 19.82 14.70
N ILE A 426 9.24 19.68 13.37
CA ILE A 426 10.26 20.29 12.50
C ILE A 426 10.10 21.81 12.42
N SER A 427 8.87 22.31 12.53
CA SER A 427 8.60 23.75 12.60
C SER A 427 9.26 24.37 13.84
N GLU A 428 9.20 23.69 14.99
CA GLU A 428 9.83 24.12 16.23
C GLU A 428 11.36 24.09 16.13
N ILE A 429 11.94 23.02 15.56
CA ILE A 429 13.39 22.98 15.30
C ILE A 429 13.80 24.16 14.41
N HIS A 430 13.07 24.43 13.33
CA HIS A 430 13.37 25.55 12.44
C HIS A 430 13.28 26.90 13.16
N TYR A 431 12.24 27.10 13.97
CA TYR A 431 12.10 28.30 14.79
C TYR A 431 13.31 28.48 15.72
N LEU A 432 13.76 27.41 16.38
CA LEU A 432 14.94 27.45 17.25
C LEU A 432 16.22 27.75 16.49
N LEU A 433 16.43 27.16 15.32
CA LEU A 433 17.60 27.48 14.48
C LEU A 433 17.66 28.98 14.17
N LYS A 434 16.52 29.59 13.84
CA LYS A 434 16.44 31.01 13.48
C LYS A 434 16.56 31.98 14.66
N ASN A 435 16.03 31.61 15.84
CA ASN A 435 15.80 32.56 16.92
C ASN A 435 16.58 32.27 18.21
N HIS A 436 17.11 31.06 18.39
CA HIS A 436 17.81 30.70 19.61
C HIS A 436 19.29 31.14 19.54
N PRO A 437 19.76 32.06 20.41
CA PRO A 437 21.07 32.69 20.26
C PRO A 437 22.23 31.77 20.67
N GLU A 438 22.02 30.85 21.60
CA GLU A 438 23.08 30.03 22.20
C GLU A 438 22.75 28.55 22.13
N TRP A 439 23.62 27.75 21.51
CA TRP A 439 23.46 26.30 21.45
C TRP A 439 24.45 25.59 22.38
N PRO A 440 24.12 24.40 22.91
CA PRO A 440 25.05 23.61 23.72
C PRO A 440 26.38 23.34 23.00
N LYS A 441 27.49 23.33 23.76
CA LYS A 441 28.86 23.20 23.20
C LYS A 441 29.05 21.99 22.28
N GLN A 442 28.39 20.88 22.57
CA GLN A 442 28.48 19.65 21.77
C GLN A 442 27.94 19.79 20.33
N VAL A 443 27.09 20.79 20.08
CA VAL A 443 26.57 21.14 18.75
C VAL A 443 27.05 22.52 18.29
N ALA A 444 28.25 22.93 18.71
CA ALA A 444 28.88 24.17 18.25
C ALA A 444 28.86 24.27 16.71
N GLY A 445 28.57 25.48 16.22
CA GLY A 445 28.38 25.80 14.81
C GLY A 445 26.92 25.80 14.34
N VAL A 446 25.97 25.34 15.17
CA VAL A 446 24.53 25.50 14.88
C VAL A 446 24.13 26.97 15.03
N ASP A 447 23.47 27.50 14.01
CA ASP A 447 23.04 28.89 13.89
C ASP A 447 21.82 29.06 12.95
N ALA A 448 21.43 30.30 12.69
CA ALA A 448 20.31 30.63 11.81
C ALA A 448 20.50 30.25 10.34
N ASN A 449 21.72 29.91 9.91
CA ASN A 449 22.02 29.51 8.53
C ASN A 449 22.12 27.98 8.39
N SER A 450 22.02 27.24 9.51
CA SER A 450 21.94 25.79 9.50
C SER A 450 20.65 25.30 8.84
N THR A 451 20.73 24.17 8.15
CA THR A 451 19.65 23.63 7.32
C THR A 451 19.22 22.25 7.78
N VAL A 452 17.92 21.97 7.68
CA VAL A 452 17.39 20.61 7.88
C VAL A 452 17.59 19.82 6.61
N GLN A 453 18.13 18.61 6.75
CA GLN A 453 18.42 17.71 5.64
C GLN A 453 18.61 16.28 6.14
N TRP A 454 18.46 15.32 5.25
CA TRP A 454 18.77 13.92 5.51
C TRP A 454 19.43 13.28 4.29
N SER A 455 20.41 12.40 4.53
CA SER A 455 21.06 11.61 3.48
C SER A 455 21.47 10.25 4.03
N MET A 456 21.68 9.28 3.14
CA MET A 456 22.12 7.94 3.56
C MET A 456 23.53 7.94 4.17
N GLN A 457 24.41 8.85 3.71
CA GLN A 457 25.78 8.99 4.21
C GLN A 457 25.79 9.49 5.66
N ASP A 458 24.97 10.50 5.96
CA ASP A 458 24.80 11.08 7.29
C ASP A 458 23.49 10.63 7.93
N ARG A 459 23.16 9.33 7.79
CA ARG A 459 21.83 8.79 8.10
C ARG A 459 21.32 9.15 9.49
N ASN A 460 22.18 9.25 10.50
CA ASN A 460 21.79 9.51 11.90
C ASN A 460 21.65 11.01 12.26
N PHE A 461 21.69 11.91 11.28
CA PHE A 461 21.67 13.35 11.50
C PHE A 461 20.56 14.02 10.68
N ASN A 462 19.98 15.10 11.20
CA ASN A 462 18.86 15.83 10.57
C ASN A 462 19.16 17.32 10.30
N VAL A 463 20.30 17.84 10.79
CA VAL A 463 20.71 19.23 10.59
C VAL A 463 22.15 19.30 10.08
N ARG A 464 22.40 20.21 9.14
CA ARG A 464 23.73 20.60 8.66
C ARG A 464 24.02 22.02 9.10
N THR A 465 25.18 22.23 9.69
CA THR A 465 25.70 23.57 9.96
C THR A 465 26.33 24.16 8.69
N VAL A 466 26.60 25.47 8.71
CA VAL A 466 27.26 26.18 7.59
C VAL A 466 28.64 25.62 7.26
N ASP A 467 29.34 25.11 8.28
CA ASP A 467 30.63 24.45 8.13
C ASP A 467 30.51 22.93 7.85
N GLU A 468 29.36 22.51 7.31
CA GLU A 468 29.11 21.15 6.81
C GLU A 468 29.16 20.05 7.87
N LYS A 469 29.01 20.40 9.16
CA LYS A 469 29.03 19.40 10.25
C LYS A 469 27.62 18.82 10.46
N PRO A 470 27.45 17.49 10.27
CA PRO A 470 26.17 16.85 10.53
C PRO A 470 25.88 16.88 12.04
N THR A 471 24.64 17.18 12.38
CA THR A 471 24.18 17.41 13.75
C THR A 471 22.81 16.80 13.94
N LEU A 472 22.62 16.10 15.07
CA LEU A 472 21.34 15.50 15.44
C LEU A 472 20.65 16.41 16.45
N ILE A 473 19.53 17.01 16.06
CA ILE A 473 18.69 17.84 16.91
C ILE A 473 17.33 17.15 17.04
N VAL A 474 16.95 16.79 18.26
CA VAL A 474 15.65 16.18 18.55
C VAL A 474 14.83 17.15 19.38
N TYR A 475 13.57 17.33 19.00
CA TYR A 475 12.61 18.10 19.78
C TYR A 475 11.59 17.16 20.43
N LEU A 476 11.48 17.24 21.75
CA LEU A 476 10.52 16.50 22.56
C LEU A 476 9.52 17.48 23.17
N ASP A 477 8.24 17.21 22.98
CA ASP A 477 7.16 17.97 23.62
C ASP A 477 7.07 17.72 25.14
N ASP A 478 6.18 18.46 25.79
CA ASP A 478 5.88 18.40 27.22
C ASP A 478 5.18 17.10 27.65
N THR A 479 4.79 16.25 26.70
CA THR A 479 4.15 14.95 27.00
C THR A 479 5.15 13.88 27.45
N HIS A 480 6.45 14.13 27.30
CA HIS A 480 7.49 13.17 27.64
C HIS A 480 7.91 13.26 29.12
N THR A 481 7.80 12.13 29.83
CA THR A 481 8.29 12.01 31.21
C THR A 481 9.82 12.11 31.28
N PRO A 482 10.41 12.54 32.42
CA PRO A 482 11.87 12.58 32.58
C PRO A 482 12.55 11.25 32.23
N LYS A 483 11.96 10.12 32.62
CA LYS A 483 12.47 8.78 32.30
C LYS A 483 12.46 8.50 30.79
N GLN A 484 11.42 8.91 30.06
CA GLN A 484 11.38 8.76 28.60
C GLN A 484 12.45 9.63 27.92
N ILE A 485 12.69 10.83 28.43
CA ILE A 485 13.73 11.73 27.93
C ILE A 485 15.12 11.11 28.08
N THR A 486 15.47 10.66 29.29
CA THR A 486 16.76 9.98 29.55
C THR A 486 16.93 8.75 28.66
N ASN A 487 15.92 7.88 28.61
CA ASN A 487 15.96 6.69 27.77
C ASN A 487 16.13 7.01 26.26
N ARG A 488 15.54 8.10 25.77
CA ARG A 488 15.74 8.55 24.38
C ARG A 488 17.15 9.10 24.19
N ALA A 489 17.65 9.89 25.13
CA ALA A 489 19.01 10.43 25.09
C ALA A 489 20.06 9.32 24.99
N ASP A 490 19.98 8.32 25.87
CA ASP A 490 20.91 7.19 25.90
C ASP A 490 20.85 6.40 24.59
N LYS A 491 19.64 6.14 24.08
CA LYS A 491 19.45 5.42 22.80
C LYS A 491 20.08 6.15 21.62
N LEU A 492 19.88 7.46 21.52
CA LEU A 492 20.40 8.27 20.42
C LEU A 492 21.92 8.45 20.53
N TYR A 493 22.45 8.61 21.74
CA TYR A 493 23.87 8.63 21.97
C TYR A 493 24.53 7.31 21.56
N GLU A 494 23.97 6.17 21.99
CA GLU A 494 24.48 4.85 21.62
C GLU A 494 24.42 4.60 20.12
N LEU A 495 23.36 5.07 19.44
CA LEU A 495 23.26 4.99 17.99
C LEU A 495 24.42 5.75 17.30
N LEU A 496 24.72 6.96 17.75
CA LEU A 496 25.80 7.77 17.21
C LEU A 496 27.19 7.19 17.54
N ARG A 497 27.37 6.68 18.76
CA ARG A 497 28.59 6.01 19.22
C ARG A 497 28.90 4.76 18.39
N LYS A 498 27.90 3.90 18.15
CA LYS A 498 28.04 2.69 17.33
C LYS A 498 28.37 3.00 15.87
N ALA A 499 27.84 4.10 15.33
CA ALA A 499 28.20 4.55 13.99
C ALA A 499 29.68 4.97 13.85
N GLY A 500 30.39 5.21 14.97
CA GLY A 500 31.85 5.38 14.99
C GLY A 500 32.38 6.62 14.28
N SER A 501 31.53 7.59 13.96
CA SER A 501 31.96 8.80 13.24
C SER A 501 32.61 9.83 14.16
N ARG A 502 33.43 10.73 13.60
CA ARG A 502 33.98 11.90 14.31
C ARG A 502 32.90 12.85 14.88
N HIS A 503 31.64 12.67 14.49
CA HIS A 503 30.49 13.47 14.91
C HIS A 503 29.62 12.75 15.94
N GLN A 504 30.09 11.64 16.53
CA GLN A 504 29.33 10.82 17.49
C GLN A 504 28.79 11.57 18.72
N LYS A 505 29.39 12.72 19.07
CA LYS A 505 28.96 13.56 20.20
C LYS A 505 28.02 14.71 19.81
N ARG A 506 27.70 14.88 18.51
CA ARG A 506 26.88 15.99 18.00
C ARG A 506 25.38 15.71 18.11
N LEU A 507 24.92 15.58 19.36
CA LEU A 507 23.52 15.36 19.73
C LEU A 507 23.01 16.50 20.62
N CYS A 508 21.83 17.01 20.29
CA CYS A 508 21.09 17.97 21.08
C CYS A 508 19.64 17.49 21.22
N ILE A 509 19.14 17.44 22.46
CA ILE A 509 17.72 17.20 22.73
C ILE A 509 17.16 18.45 23.36
N VAL A 510 16.17 19.01 22.70
CA VAL A 510 15.43 20.20 23.12
C VAL A 510 14.07 19.78 23.63
N ARG A 511 13.64 20.38 24.73
CA ARG A 511 12.28 20.25 25.24
C ARG A 511 11.70 21.62 25.57
N ARG A 512 10.37 21.72 25.52
CA ARG A 512 9.64 22.88 26.05
C ARG A 512 9.00 22.47 27.37
N GLU A 513 9.35 23.17 28.45
CA GLU A 513 8.78 22.95 29.79
C GLU A 513 8.22 24.29 30.28
N HIS A 514 6.91 24.35 30.54
CA HIS A 514 6.20 25.59 30.93
C HIS A 514 6.45 26.79 29.98
N GLY A 515 6.52 26.53 28.68
CA GLY A 515 6.79 27.55 27.66
C GLY A 515 8.25 27.98 27.52
N GLN A 516 9.15 27.48 28.38
CA GLN A 516 10.58 27.74 28.28
C GLN A 516 11.30 26.61 27.56
N ILE A 517 12.27 27.00 26.73
CA ILE A 517 13.16 26.05 26.05
C ILE A 517 14.21 25.57 27.03
N GLN A 518 14.42 24.26 27.06
CA GLN A 518 15.46 23.63 27.84
C GLN A 518 16.22 22.61 26.99
N PHE A 519 17.54 22.60 27.16
CA PHE A 519 18.40 21.58 26.60
C PHE A 519 18.62 20.48 27.63
N VAL A 520 18.31 19.25 27.26
CA VAL A 520 18.48 18.09 28.13
C VAL A 520 19.97 17.85 28.37
N GLN A 521 20.37 17.70 29.62
CA GLN A 521 21.72 17.26 29.96
C GLN A 521 21.86 15.77 29.67
N ILE A 522 22.89 15.42 28.88
CA ILE A 522 23.18 14.04 28.50
C ILE A 522 24.51 13.68 29.15
N GLU A 523 24.48 12.90 30.23
CA GLU A 523 25.66 12.60 31.07
C GLU A 523 26.84 12.02 30.26
N ALA A 524 26.54 11.17 29.29
CA ALA A 524 27.54 10.57 28.40
C ALA A 524 28.27 11.59 27.51
N LEU A 525 27.69 12.78 27.28
CA LEU A 525 28.31 13.87 26.53
C LEU A 525 29.04 14.88 27.43
N THR A 526 28.76 14.88 28.73
CA THR A 526 29.32 15.84 29.71
C THR A 526 30.48 15.26 30.52
N ARG A 527 30.74 13.94 30.45
CA ARG A 527 31.97 13.34 30.99
C ARG A 527 33.18 13.75 30.12
N ILE A 528 34.04 14.58 30.70
CA ILE A 528 35.31 15.05 30.11
C ILE A 528 36.43 13.99 30.26
N ASP A 529 36.20 12.91 31.02
CA ASP A 529 37.24 11.97 31.45
C ASP A 529 37.30 10.66 30.66
N GLU A 530 37.15 10.69 29.33
CA GLU A 530 37.42 9.52 28.49
C GLU A 530 38.55 9.80 27.50
N ALA A 531 39.76 9.87 28.06
CA ALA A 531 41.00 9.69 27.31
C ALA A 531 41.44 8.21 27.25
N ASN A 532 40.74 7.25 27.88
CA ASN A 532 41.27 5.87 28.05
C ASN A 532 40.22 4.74 28.18
N LEU A 533 39.14 4.76 27.40
CA LEU A 533 38.30 3.56 27.25
C LEU A 533 38.24 3.10 25.78
N GLU A 534 39.43 2.90 25.20
CA GLU A 534 39.65 1.71 24.37
C GLU A 534 39.59 0.48 25.30
N MET A 535 38.39 0.06 25.68
CA MET A 535 38.20 -1.36 25.99
C MET A 535 37.96 -2.08 24.67
N THR A 536 39.04 -2.22 23.89
CA THR A 536 39.24 -3.48 23.18
C THR A 536 39.14 -4.59 24.23
N ASP A 537 38.29 -5.57 23.96
CA ASP A 537 38.18 -6.84 24.69
C ASP A 537 39.56 -7.51 24.82
N ILE A 538 40.32 -7.15 25.87
CA ILE A 538 41.53 -7.88 26.27
C ILE A 538 41.16 -9.18 27.02
N ALA A 539 39.87 -9.41 27.29
CA ALA A 539 39.38 -10.65 27.90
C ALA A 539 38.94 -11.74 26.89
N ALA A 540 39.03 -11.49 25.58
CA ALA A 540 38.64 -12.46 24.54
C ALA A 540 39.82 -13.06 23.76
N ILE A 541 41.04 -13.02 24.30
CA ILE A 541 42.16 -13.83 23.78
C ILE A 541 42.07 -15.20 24.45
N HIS A 542 41.40 -16.15 23.79
CA HIS A 542 41.71 -17.55 24.02
C HIS A 542 43.11 -17.81 23.45
N PRO A 543 44.03 -18.44 24.19
CA PRO A 543 45.23 -19.01 23.59
C PRO A 543 44.77 -19.98 22.50
N LEU A 544 45.32 -19.85 21.29
CA LEU A 544 45.36 -20.96 20.36
C LEU A 544 46.28 -21.99 21.00
N ASP A 545 45.71 -23.04 21.58
CA ASP A 545 46.48 -24.22 21.91
C ASP A 545 47.10 -24.75 20.60
N ASP A 546 48.43 -24.86 20.61
CA ASP A 546 49.26 -25.34 19.51
C ASP A 546 48.83 -26.75 19.04
N PRO A 547 49.04 -27.07 17.75
CA PRO A 547 48.81 -28.41 17.24
C PRO A 547 49.86 -29.37 17.83
N GLU A 548 49.42 -30.43 18.51
CA GLU A 548 50.32 -31.54 18.82
C GLU A 548 50.88 -32.15 17.52
N PRO A 549 52.17 -32.55 17.52
CA PRO A 549 52.81 -33.16 16.37
C PRO A 549 52.40 -34.62 16.22
N ASP A 550 52.07 -34.95 14.98
CA ASP A 550 51.96 -36.28 14.41
C ASP A 550 53.16 -37.17 14.78
N HIS A 551 52.93 -38.24 15.53
CA HIS A 551 53.81 -39.40 15.65
C HIS A 551 53.01 -40.68 15.95
N GLY A 552 52.82 -41.53 14.93
CA GLY A 552 52.54 -42.96 15.09
C GLY A 552 51.39 -43.51 14.27
#